data_AF-A0A7V4WFP0-F1
#
_entry.id   AF-A0A7V4WFP0-F1
#
_cell.length_a   1.000
_cell.length_b   1.000
_cell.length_c   1.000
_cell.angle_alpha   90.00
_cell.angle_beta   90.00
_cell.angle_gamma   90.00
#
_symmetry.space_group_name_H-M   'P 1'
#
loop_
_entity.id
_entity.type
_entity.pdbx_description
1 polymer ?
#
loop_
_entity_poly.entity_id
_entity_poly.type
_entity_poly.pdbx_seq_one_letter_code
_entity_poly.pdbx_strand_id
1 'polypeptide(L)'
;ECLAGLVQAVKQNIVTKKETAILDATAHAIKFSEFQDLYFKSKLPKEYKIDSDPNNINLPALILPDNSDIVPSQTNRLKEKEFQLFVNDISHKIAERLNLKVSL
;
A
#
# COMPACT_ATOMS: atom_id res chain seq x y z
N GLU A 1 10.09 -15.62 6.45
CA GLU A 1 10.86 -16.81 6.02
C GLU A 1 10.00 -17.84 5.28
N CYS A 2 8.86 -18.26 5.83
CA CYS A 2 7.95 -19.25 5.22
C CYS A 2 7.58 -18.97 3.76
N LEU A 3 7.28 -17.71 3.40
CA LEU A 3 6.97 -17.34 2.01
C LEU A 3 8.16 -17.49 1.06
N ALA A 4 9.37 -17.10 1.48
CA ALA A 4 10.58 -17.24 0.67
C ALA A 4 10.90 -18.73 0.41
N GLY A 5 10.71 -19.58 1.43
CA GLY A 5 10.82 -21.03 1.30
C GLY A 5 9.81 -21.60 0.30
N LEU A 6 8.54 -21.19 0.38
CA LEU A 6 7.51 -21.61 -0.57
C LEU A 6 7.85 -21.19 -2.02
N VAL A 7 8.32 -19.95 -2.22
CA VAL A 7 8.74 -19.47 -3.55
C VAL A 7 9.84 -20.36 -4.12
N GLN A 8 10.81 -20.77 -3.30
CA GLN A 8 11.88 -21.65 -3.74
C GLN A 8 11.40 -23.08 -4.02
N ALA A 9 10.52 -23.63 -3.18
CA ALA A 9 9.93 -24.95 -3.37
C ALA A 9 9.10 -25.04 -4.67
N VAL A 10 8.36 -23.97 -5.01
CA VAL A 10 7.64 -23.86 -6.29
C VAL A 10 8.62 -23.82 -7.46
N LYS A 11 9.70 -23.04 -7.38
CA LYS A 11 10.74 -23.00 -8.43
C LYS A 11 11.40 -24.36 -8.68
N GLN A 12 11.54 -25.17 -7.63
CA GLN A 12 12.13 -26.51 -7.69
C GLN A 12 11.11 -27.60 -8.04
N ASN A 13 9.84 -27.26 -8.29
CA ASN A 13 8.74 -28.20 -8.50
C ASN A 13 8.51 -29.19 -7.34
N ILE A 14 8.94 -28.84 -6.13
CA ILE A 14 8.64 -29.61 -4.90
C ILE A 14 7.17 -29.39 -4.52
N VAL A 15 6.67 -28.17 -4.74
CA VAL A 15 5.26 -27.79 -4.56
C VAL A 15 4.71 -27.30 -5.89
N THR A 16 3.51 -27.74 -6.24
CA THR A 16 2.82 -27.47 -7.49
C THR A 16 1.65 -26.52 -7.30
N LYS A 17 1.17 -25.92 -8.40
CA LYS A 17 -0.02 -25.05 -8.39
C LYS A 17 -1.34 -25.76 -8.03
N LYS A 18 -1.33 -27.09 -7.92
CA LYS A 18 -2.50 -27.89 -7.54
C LYS A 18 -2.64 -28.08 -6.02
N GLU A 19 -1.65 -27.63 -5.28
CA GLU A 19 -1.58 -27.78 -3.82
C GLU A 19 -1.90 -26.44 -3.13
N THR A 20 -2.45 -26.54 -1.93
CA THR A 20 -2.72 -25.39 -1.06
C THR A 20 -1.65 -25.33 0.02
N ALA A 21 -0.79 -24.32 -0.03
CA ALA A 21 0.22 -24.08 1.00
C ALA A 21 -0.35 -23.23 2.15
N ILE A 22 -0.13 -23.67 3.39
CA ILE A 22 -0.46 -22.89 4.58
C ILE A 22 0.85 -22.34 5.16
N LEU A 23 0.93 -21.01 5.27
CA LEU A 23 2.09 -20.32 5.81
C LEU A 23 1.78 -19.86 7.22
N ASP A 24 2.58 -20.31 8.19
CA ASP A 24 2.47 -19.83 9.56
C ASP A 24 3.25 -18.51 9.73
N ALA A 25 2.55 -17.47 10.20
CA ALA A 25 3.13 -16.19 10.52
C ALA A 25 3.45 -16.17 12.03
N THR A 26 4.67 -16.56 12.37
CA THR A 26 5.11 -16.75 13.76
C THR A 26 5.22 -15.45 14.58
N ALA A 27 5.05 -14.29 13.94
CA ALA A 27 5.09 -12.98 14.59
C ALA A 27 4.13 -11.99 13.94
N HIS A 28 3.61 -11.07 14.75
CA HIS A 28 2.76 -9.98 14.29
C HIS A 28 3.58 -8.95 13.50
N ALA A 29 3.06 -8.49 12.35
CA ALA A 29 3.75 -7.57 11.44
C ALA A 29 4.21 -6.26 12.11
N ILE A 30 3.45 -5.75 13.09
CA ILE A 30 3.77 -4.52 13.83
C ILE A 30 5.16 -4.55 14.50
N LYS A 31 5.68 -5.73 14.85
CA LYS A 31 7.02 -5.87 15.45
C LYS A 31 8.13 -5.44 14.50
N PHE A 32 7.83 -5.32 13.21
CA PHE A 32 8.78 -4.99 12.15
C PHE A 32 8.43 -3.67 11.44
N SER A 33 7.58 -2.83 12.03
CA SER A 33 7.17 -1.55 11.43
C SER A 33 8.36 -0.61 11.18
N GLU A 34 9.34 -0.58 12.09
CA GLU A 34 10.58 0.20 11.90
C GLU A 34 11.39 -0.30 10.71
N PHE A 35 11.51 -1.62 10.54
CA PHE A 35 12.20 -2.20 9.40
C PHE A 35 11.48 -1.89 8.09
N GLN A 36 10.14 -1.92 8.11
CA GLN A 36 9.31 -1.54 6.97
C GLN A 36 9.48 -0.05 6.61
N ASP A 37 9.54 0.84 7.60
CA ASP A 37 9.80 2.27 7.37
C ASP A 37 11.18 2.50 6.75
N LEU A 38 12.22 1.80 7.24
CA LEU A 38 13.56 1.86 6.66
C LEU A 38 13.57 1.35 5.21
N TYR A 39 12.86 0.26 4.92
CA TYR A 39 12.72 -0.25 3.55
C TYR A 39 12.05 0.79 2.65
N PHE A 40 10.93 1.38 3.07
CA PHE A 40 10.19 2.39 2.30
C PHE A 40 10.96 3.70 2.09
N LYS A 41 11.87 4.05 3.01
CA LYS A 41 12.73 5.24 2.88
C LYS A 41 14.04 4.96 2.18
N SER A 42 14.29 3.73 1.74
CA SER A 42 15.59 3.29 1.18
C SER A 42 16.76 3.58 2.14
N LYS A 43 16.54 3.34 3.44
CA LYS A 43 17.49 3.61 4.53
C LYS A 43 17.94 2.34 5.27
N LEU A 44 17.73 1.16 4.69
CA LEU A 44 18.19 -0.07 5.29
C LEU A 44 19.73 -0.08 5.42
N PRO A 45 20.28 -0.42 6.60
CA PRO A 45 21.71 -0.58 6.79
C PRO A 45 22.30 -1.64 5.83
N LYS A 46 23.51 -1.39 5.33
CA LYS A 46 24.17 -2.27 4.34
C LYS A 46 24.43 -3.68 4.86
N GLU A 47 24.54 -3.83 6.18
CA GLU A 47 24.73 -5.09 6.89
C GLU A 47 23.59 -6.08 6.61
N TYR A 48 22.38 -5.58 6.33
CA TYR A 48 21.23 -6.42 5.97
C TYR A 48 21.32 -6.99 4.55
N LYS A 49 22.17 -6.43 3.68
CA LYS A 49 22.35 -6.85 2.27
C LYS A 49 21.03 -6.91 1.49
N ILE A 50 20.12 -6.00 1.80
CA ILE A 50 18.81 -5.86 1.15
C ILE A 50 18.76 -4.47 0.54
N ASP A 51 18.54 -4.42 -0.78
CA ASP A 51 18.21 -3.20 -1.48
C ASP A 51 16.68 -3.05 -1.54
N SER A 52 16.20 -1.84 -1.27
CA SER A 52 14.77 -1.52 -1.43
C SER A 52 14.41 -1.50 -2.92
N ASP A 53 13.39 -2.27 -3.30
CA ASP A 53 12.82 -2.24 -4.64
C ASP A 53 11.69 -1.20 -4.67
N PRO A 54 11.80 -0.12 -5.46
CA PRO A 54 10.77 0.92 -5.54
C PRO A 54 9.38 0.38 -5.89
N ASN A 55 9.29 -0.73 -6.62
CA ASN A 55 8.00 -1.34 -6.98
C ASN A 55 7.27 -1.94 -5.77
N ASN A 56 7.98 -2.22 -4.68
CA ASN A 56 7.43 -2.78 -3.44
C ASN A 56 7.21 -1.72 -2.35
N ILE A 57 7.42 -0.44 -2.67
CA ILE A 57 7.25 0.68 -1.73
C ILE A 57 5.85 1.27 -1.90
N ASN A 58 5.00 1.08 -0.88
CA ASN A 58 3.65 1.63 -0.86
C ASN A 58 3.60 2.89 0.02
N LEU A 59 4.13 4.00 -0.48
CA LEU A 59 4.07 5.27 0.23
C LEU A 59 2.70 5.95 0.08
N PRO A 60 2.23 6.66 1.13
CA PRO A 60 1.03 7.48 1.02
C PRO A 60 1.18 8.52 -0.10
N ALA A 61 0.14 8.67 -0.90
CA ALA A 61 0.03 9.74 -1.89
C ALA A 61 -0.98 10.78 -1.40
N LEU A 62 -0.60 12.05 -1.43
CA LEU A 62 -1.53 13.14 -1.18
C LEU A 62 -2.44 13.31 -2.39
N ILE A 63 -3.75 13.31 -2.16
CA ILE A 63 -4.77 13.56 -3.18
C ILE A 63 -5.51 14.83 -2.75
N LEU A 64 -5.56 15.80 -3.66
CA LEU A 64 -6.21 17.09 -3.44
C LEU A 64 -7.29 17.31 -4.50
N PRO A 65 -8.35 18.05 -4.16
CA PRO A 65 -9.31 18.48 -5.16
C PRO A 65 -8.65 19.44 -6.17
N ASP A 66 -9.21 19.55 -7.36
CA ASP A 66 -8.71 20.51 -8.36
C ASP A 66 -8.93 21.96 -7.92
N ASN A 67 -10.05 22.21 -7.23
CA ASN A 67 -10.36 23.50 -6.65
C ASN A 67 -9.78 23.61 -5.23
N SER A 68 -8.83 24.53 -5.03
CA SER A 68 -8.20 24.78 -3.72
C SER A 68 -9.17 25.30 -2.66
N ASP A 69 -10.28 25.93 -3.06
CA ASP A 69 -11.23 26.53 -2.13
C ASP A 69 -12.00 25.48 -1.33
N ILE A 70 -12.13 24.26 -1.88
CA ILE A 70 -12.82 23.14 -1.25
C ILE A 70 -11.86 22.18 -0.52
N VAL A 71 -10.64 22.62 -0.19
CA VAL A 71 -9.75 21.86 0.69
C VAL A 71 -10.17 22.09 2.16
N PRO A 72 -10.70 21.06 2.86
CA PRO A 72 -11.08 21.21 4.25
C PRO A 72 -9.85 21.37 5.13
N SER A 73 -9.94 22.25 6.13
CA SER A 73 -8.88 22.45 7.12
C SER A 73 -9.45 22.85 8.47
N GLN A 74 -8.60 23.00 9.49
CA GLN A 74 -9.03 23.48 10.80
C GLN A 74 -9.69 24.87 10.73
N THR A 75 -9.23 25.71 9.80
CA THR A 75 -9.73 27.07 9.58
C THR A 75 -10.75 27.17 8.45
N ASN A 76 -10.82 26.17 7.56
CA ASN A 76 -11.76 26.11 6.44
C ASN A 76 -12.75 24.95 6.62
N ARG A 77 -13.88 25.24 7.28
CA ARG A 77 -15.00 24.29 7.40
C ARG A 77 -15.92 24.44 6.21
N LEU A 78 -15.94 23.43 5.36
CA LEU A 78 -16.81 23.38 4.19
C LEU A 78 -18.28 23.27 4.59
N LYS A 79 -19.16 23.94 3.85
CA LYS A 79 -20.61 23.73 3.96
C LYS A 79 -20.99 22.42 3.27
N GLU A 80 -22.20 21.92 3.55
CA GLU A 80 -22.67 20.61 3.05
C GLU A 80 -22.45 20.41 1.54
N LYS A 81 -22.81 21.39 0.70
CA LYS A 81 -22.62 21.29 -0.75
C LYS A 81 -21.16 21.20 -1.17
N GLU A 82 -20.29 22.02 -0.57
CA GLU A 82 -18.85 22.05 -0.86
C GLU A 82 -18.18 20.76 -0.36
N PHE A 83 -18.62 20.25 0.78
CA PHE A 83 -18.14 18.98 1.32
C PHE A 83 -18.51 17.80 0.40
N GLN A 84 -19.73 17.76 -0.12
CA GLN A 84 -20.14 16.72 -1.08
C GLN A 84 -19.31 16.79 -2.38
N LEU A 85 -19.03 18.00 -2.88
CA LEU A 85 -18.14 18.18 -4.04
C LEU A 85 -16.73 17.67 -3.75
N PHE A 86 -16.17 18.00 -2.59
CA PHE A 86 -14.87 17.49 -2.15
C PHE A 86 -14.83 15.97 -2.07
N VAL A 87 -15.82 15.34 -1.43
CA VAL A 87 -15.90 13.88 -1.29
C VAL A 87 -15.98 13.21 -2.66
N ASN A 88 -16.82 13.72 -3.56
CA ASN A 88 -16.96 13.17 -4.91
C ASN A 88 -15.65 13.29 -5.71
N ASP A 89 -15.01 14.45 -5.70
CA ASP A 89 -13.76 14.70 -6.43
C ASP A 89 -12.62 13.79 -5.93
N ILE A 90 -12.39 13.75 -4.61
CA ILE A 90 -11.37 12.89 -4.01
C ILE A 90 -11.65 11.41 -4.26
N SER A 91 -12.91 10.98 -4.12
CA SER A 91 -13.27 9.58 -4.34
C SER A 91 -13.06 9.17 -5.80
N HIS A 92 -13.38 10.05 -6.75
CA HIS A 92 -13.16 9.81 -8.17
C HIS A 92 -11.67 9.68 -8.48
N LYS A 93 -10.84 10.62 -8.00
CA LYS A 93 -9.39 10.58 -8.18
C LYS A 93 -8.75 9.33 -7.56
N ILE A 94 -9.23 8.88 -6.40
CA ILE A 94 -8.79 7.62 -5.79
C ILE A 94 -9.16 6.44 -6.68
N ALA A 95 -10.40 6.38 -7.17
CA ALA A 95 -10.88 5.29 -8.02
C ALA A 95 -10.09 5.20 -9.33
N GLU A 96 -9.83 6.33 -9.99
CA GLU A 96 -9.00 6.39 -11.19
C GLU A 96 -7.57 5.90 -10.92
N ARG A 97 -6.94 6.38 -9.83
CA ARG A 97 -5.57 5.99 -9.48
C ARG A 97 -5.44 4.51 -9.13
N LEU A 98 -6.48 3.92 -8.55
CA LEU A 98 -6.57 2.48 -8.24
C LEU A 98 -7.11 1.65 -9.43
N ASN A 99 -7.46 2.28 -10.55
CA ASN A 99 -8.06 1.65 -11.72
C ASN A 99 -9.30 0.81 -11.36
N LEU A 100 -10.16 1.33 -10.47
CA LEU A 100 -11.38 0.65 -10.05
C LEU A 100 -12.42 0.74 -11.16
N LYS A 101 -12.97 -0.41 -11.54
CA LYS A 101 -14.10 -0.49 -12.47
C LYS A 101 -15.38 -0.59 -11.67
N VAL A 102 -16.40 0.17 -12.07
CA VAL A 102 -17.77 -0.06 -11.58
C VAL A 102 -18.23 -1.39 -12.21
N SER A 103 -18.38 -2.43 -11.39
CA SER A 103 -19.10 -3.62 -11.82
C SER A 103 -20.58 -3.23 -11.96
N LEU A 104 -21.06 -3.23 -13.20
CA LEU A 104 -22.49 -3.12 -13.55
C LEU A 104 -23.16 -4.50 -13.45
#